data_AF-A0AAX4FLG0-F1
#
_entry.id   AF-A0AAX4FLG0-F1
#
_cell.length_a   1.000
_cell.length_b   1.000
_cell.length_c   1.000
_cell.angle_alpha   90.00
_cell.angle_beta   90.00
_cell.angle_gamma   90.00
#
_symmetry.space_group_name_H-M   'P 1'
#
loop_
_entity.id
_entity.type
_entity.pdbx_description
1 polymer ?
#
loop_
_entity_poly.entity_id
_entity_poly.type
_entity_poly.pdbx_seq_one_letter_code
_entity_poly.pdbx_strand_id
1 'polypeptide(L)'
;MAIHSSVLELIGNTPIVKAQRLDTGVCELFLKLEANNPGGSIKDRIGLSMIEAAEQRGDLKPGATLVEGTAGNTGLGLALVAQQKGYQLILVVPDKMSREKIFNLKAMGANVVLTRSDVAKGHPEYYQDLAARIAAETPGAYFINQFGNPDNPAAHEFGTGPEILAQMGGQLDAIVFGCGSSGTMTGLSRAFASASPHTELVLADPVGSILTQYIEEGTVSEKSGSWLVEGIGEDFLPDISDFSRVKKAYSISDAESFHTARELLAKEGILGGSSTGTLLAAALKYCREQTTPKRVLVFVCDTGNKYLSKMYNDYWMLDNGFLERPQHGDLRDLILRPYNKRDTVVVGPKDLLTTAYQRMKLYDVSQLPVIDEGELVGIVDESDVLLHVYGDESRFRDPISTAMVSKLDRLDVASPIEALLPVFDRGQVAIVMDGTQFLGLITRIDLLNYLRRRVQ
;
A
#
# COMPACT_ATOMS: atom_id res chain seq x y z
N MET A 1 -28.24 -15.02 -11.75
CA MET A 1 -26.87 -14.54 -12.02
C MET A 1 -26.42 -15.10 -13.36
N ALA A 2 -25.68 -14.33 -14.15
CA ALA A 2 -25.04 -14.86 -15.35
C ALA A 2 -23.99 -15.92 -14.95
N ILE A 3 -23.78 -16.92 -15.80
CA ILE A 3 -22.72 -17.92 -15.63
C ILE A 3 -21.57 -17.50 -16.54
N HIS A 4 -20.37 -17.38 -15.98
CA HIS A 4 -19.15 -16.95 -16.69
C HIS A 4 -18.23 -18.14 -16.95
N SER A 5 -17.53 -18.16 -18.09
CA SER A 5 -16.64 -19.27 -18.47
C SER A 5 -15.21 -19.09 -17.94
N SER A 6 -14.84 -17.85 -17.59
CA SER A 6 -13.54 -17.51 -17.04
C SER A 6 -13.66 -16.37 -16.02
N VAL A 7 -12.72 -16.33 -15.07
CA VAL A 7 -12.56 -15.21 -14.15
C VAL A 7 -12.24 -13.90 -14.89
N LEU A 8 -11.66 -13.97 -16.10
CA LEU A 8 -11.38 -12.79 -16.92
C LEU A 8 -12.66 -12.06 -17.36
N GLU A 9 -13.78 -12.76 -17.51
CA GLU A 9 -15.09 -12.16 -17.84
C GLU A 9 -15.66 -11.32 -16.69
N LEU A 10 -15.10 -11.46 -15.48
CA LEU A 10 -15.46 -10.67 -14.30
C LEU A 10 -14.65 -9.37 -14.21
N ILE A 11 -13.69 -9.14 -15.10
CA ILE A 11 -12.96 -7.87 -15.18
C ILE A 11 -13.86 -6.82 -15.82
N GLY A 12 -14.04 -5.70 -15.14
CA GLY A 12 -14.93 -4.62 -15.52
C GLY A 12 -16.33 -4.73 -14.94
N ASN A 13 -17.27 -3.96 -15.47
CA ASN A 13 -18.66 -3.88 -14.98
C ASN A 13 -18.77 -3.64 -13.47
N THR A 14 -17.80 -2.92 -12.90
CA THR A 14 -17.72 -2.68 -11.47
C THR A 14 -18.85 -1.76 -11.00
N PRO A 15 -19.39 -1.94 -9.79
CA PRO A 15 -20.53 -1.16 -9.32
C PRO A 15 -20.14 0.29 -9.00
N ILE A 16 -21.13 1.18 -9.04
CA ILE A 16 -21.06 2.53 -8.48
C ILE A 16 -21.92 2.57 -7.22
N VAL A 17 -21.38 3.12 -6.13
CA VAL A 17 -22.10 3.33 -4.87
C VAL A 17 -22.15 4.82 -4.56
N LYS A 18 -23.33 5.35 -4.28
CA LYS A 18 -23.48 6.74 -3.81
C LYS A 18 -23.07 6.83 -2.34
N ALA A 19 -22.15 7.73 -2.00
CA ALA A 19 -21.78 8.02 -0.62
C ALA A 19 -22.95 8.65 0.13
N GLN A 20 -23.17 8.25 1.39
CA GLN A 20 -24.32 8.66 2.20
C GLN A 20 -23.93 9.40 3.47
N ARG A 21 -22.71 9.17 3.97
CA ARG A 21 -22.25 9.59 5.30
C ARG A 21 -21.01 10.48 5.26
N LEU A 22 -20.39 10.63 4.11
CA LEU A 22 -19.31 11.60 3.89
C LEU A 22 -19.89 13.00 3.69
N ASP A 23 -19.24 14.01 4.25
CA ASP A 23 -19.62 15.40 4.04
C ASP A 23 -19.13 15.89 2.67
N THR A 24 -20.06 16.03 1.74
CA THR A 24 -19.83 16.42 0.34
C THR A 24 -20.35 17.84 0.04
N GLY A 25 -20.69 18.64 1.06
CA GLY A 25 -21.34 19.93 0.85
C GLY A 25 -22.65 19.79 0.06
N VAL A 26 -22.79 20.55 -1.03
CA VAL A 26 -23.99 20.53 -1.90
C VAL A 26 -23.95 19.44 -2.99
N CYS A 27 -22.82 18.75 -3.15
CA CYS A 27 -22.64 17.75 -4.19
C CYS A 27 -23.14 16.36 -3.79
N GLU A 28 -23.44 15.54 -4.80
CA GLU A 28 -23.60 14.09 -4.67
C GLU A 28 -22.30 13.40 -5.09
N LEU A 29 -21.71 12.59 -4.21
CA LEU A 29 -20.48 11.84 -4.49
C LEU A 29 -20.78 10.37 -4.77
N PHE A 30 -20.16 9.84 -5.81
CA PHE A 30 -20.30 8.47 -6.28
C PHE A 30 -18.94 7.77 -6.30
N LEU A 31 -18.91 6.51 -5.88
CA LEU A 31 -17.71 5.68 -5.70
C LEU A 31 -17.73 4.55 -6.72
N LYS A 32 -16.86 4.59 -7.74
CA LYS A 32 -16.70 3.51 -8.72
C LYS A 32 -15.75 2.44 -8.15
N LEU A 33 -16.30 1.27 -7.84
CA LEU A 33 -15.63 0.22 -7.05
C LEU A 33 -14.70 -0.66 -7.89
N GLU A 34 -13.63 -0.08 -8.43
CA GLU A 34 -12.62 -0.82 -9.20
C GLU A 34 -11.85 -1.87 -8.38
N ALA A 35 -11.90 -1.78 -7.05
CA ALA A 35 -11.45 -2.81 -6.12
C ALA A 35 -12.22 -4.14 -6.26
N ASN A 36 -13.38 -4.17 -6.93
CA ASN A 36 -14.20 -5.37 -7.12
C ASN A 36 -13.83 -6.19 -8.35
N ASN A 37 -12.86 -5.74 -9.17
CA ASN A 37 -12.27 -6.61 -10.18
C ASN A 37 -11.62 -7.85 -9.50
N PRO A 38 -11.52 -9.01 -10.17
CA PRO A 38 -11.08 -10.26 -9.54
C PRO A 38 -9.65 -10.26 -8.97
N GLY A 39 -8.72 -9.52 -9.57
CA GLY A 39 -7.36 -9.23 -9.05
C GLY A 39 -7.34 -8.08 -8.02
N GLY A 40 -8.50 -7.51 -7.72
CA GLY A 40 -8.72 -6.54 -6.65
C GLY A 40 -8.24 -5.14 -7.00
N SER A 41 -8.23 -4.75 -8.28
CA SER A 41 -7.87 -3.39 -8.69
C SER A 41 -8.33 -2.99 -10.09
N ILE A 42 -8.31 -1.69 -10.36
CA ILE A 42 -8.50 -1.10 -11.69
C ILE A 42 -7.52 -1.62 -12.76
N LYS A 43 -6.35 -2.12 -12.35
CA LYS A 43 -5.28 -2.51 -13.28
C LYS A 43 -5.53 -3.85 -13.95
N ASP A 44 -6.52 -4.62 -13.49
CA ASP A 44 -6.97 -5.84 -14.16
C ASP A 44 -7.44 -5.54 -15.59
N ARG A 45 -8.11 -4.39 -15.77
CA ARG A 45 -8.58 -3.91 -17.07
C ARG A 45 -7.45 -3.75 -18.07
N ILE A 46 -6.37 -3.10 -17.65
CA ILE A 46 -5.22 -2.83 -18.52
C ILE A 46 -4.42 -4.10 -18.76
N GLY A 47 -4.34 -4.99 -17.76
CA GLY A 47 -3.70 -6.30 -17.93
C GLY A 47 -4.39 -7.13 -19.00
N LEU A 48 -5.73 -7.15 -18.99
CA LEU A 48 -6.52 -7.84 -20.02
C LEU A 48 -6.36 -7.16 -21.38
N SER A 49 -6.60 -5.84 -21.44
CA SER A 49 -6.57 -5.07 -22.69
C SER A 49 -5.22 -5.15 -23.40
N MET A 50 -4.11 -4.94 -22.69
CA MET A 50 -2.77 -4.97 -23.28
C MET A 50 -2.38 -6.35 -23.81
N ILE A 51 -2.80 -7.43 -23.14
CA ILE A 51 -2.54 -8.80 -23.59
C ILE A 51 -3.41 -9.14 -24.80
N GLU A 52 -4.72 -8.89 -24.73
CA GLU A 52 -5.64 -9.24 -25.82
C GLU A 52 -5.37 -8.45 -27.10
N ALA A 53 -5.01 -7.18 -26.97
CA ALA A 53 -4.64 -6.37 -28.13
C ALA A 53 -3.33 -6.87 -28.77
N ALA A 54 -2.34 -7.29 -27.97
CA ALA A 54 -1.11 -7.91 -28.47
C ALA A 54 -1.36 -9.27 -29.15
N GLU A 55 -2.29 -10.08 -28.61
CA GLU A 55 -2.77 -11.33 -29.25
C GLU A 55 -3.40 -11.03 -30.62
N GLN A 56 -4.31 -10.05 -30.68
CA GLN A 56 -5.02 -9.67 -31.90
C GLN A 56 -4.09 -9.13 -33.00
N ARG A 57 -3.08 -8.34 -32.62
CA ARG A 57 -2.04 -7.86 -33.55
C ARG A 57 -1.08 -8.97 -33.99
N GLY A 58 -1.03 -10.08 -33.25
CA GLY A 58 -0.11 -11.19 -33.48
C GLY A 58 1.30 -10.94 -32.93
N ASP A 59 1.49 -9.91 -32.11
CA ASP A 59 2.74 -9.58 -31.42
C ASP A 59 3.05 -10.62 -30.32
N LEU A 60 1.99 -11.16 -29.71
CA LEU A 60 2.07 -12.19 -28.67
C LEU A 60 1.68 -13.57 -29.23
N LYS A 61 2.57 -14.56 -29.09
CA LYS A 61 2.33 -15.95 -29.53
C LYS A 61 1.89 -16.83 -28.35
N PRO A 62 1.06 -17.88 -28.56
CA PRO A 62 0.69 -18.80 -27.49
C PRO A 62 1.91 -19.35 -26.73
N GLY A 63 1.85 -19.35 -25.39
CA GLY A 63 2.95 -19.81 -24.53
C GLY A 63 4.16 -18.87 -24.44
N ALA A 64 4.09 -17.67 -25.03
CA ALA A 64 5.13 -16.65 -24.92
C ALA A 64 5.34 -16.19 -23.46
N THR A 65 6.46 -15.48 -23.26
CA THR A 65 6.80 -14.86 -21.98
C THR A 65 6.43 -13.39 -22.00
N LEU A 66 5.64 -12.95 -21.03
CA LEU A 66 5.37 -11.55 -20.78
C LEU A 66 6.42 -11.00 -19.82
N VAL A 67 6.85 -9.76 -20.05
CA VAL A 67 7.78 -9.07 -19.16
C VAL A 67 7.24 -7.68 -18.85
N GLU A 68 7.25 -7.29 -17.57
CA GLU A 68 6.86 -5.95 -17.14
C GLU A 68 7.69 -5.51 -15.93
N GLY A 69 8.03 -4.21 -15.89
CA GLY A 69 8.58 -3.57 -14.71
C GLY A 69 7.46 -3.06 -13.80
N THR A 70 7.04 -3.85 -12.81
CA THR A 70 6.04 -3.41 -11.83
C THR A 70 5.99 -4.35 -10.62
N ALA A 71 5.72 -3.78 -9.46
CA ALA A 71 5.44 -4.52 -8.22
C ALA A 71 4.02 -4.30 -7.70
N GLY A 72 3.23 -3.53 -8.45
CA GLY A 72 1.93 -3.03 -8.02
C GLY A 72 0.77 -3.81 -8.64
N ASN A 73 -0.37 -3.13 -8.67
CA ASN A 73 -1.62 -3.66 -9.18
C ASN A 73 -1.54 -4.13 -10.65
N THR A 74 -0.72 -3.50 -11.49
CA THR A 74 -0.49 -3.97 -12.87
C THR A 74 0.14 -5.36 -12.91
N GLY A 75 1.08 -5.67 -12.01
CA GLY A 75 1.70 -6.99 -11.95
C GLY A 75 0.69 -8.08 -11.57
N LEU A 76 -0.22 -7.78 -10.63
CA LEU A 76 -1.29 -8.69 -10.24
C LEU A 76 -2.30 -8.92 -11.38
N GLY A 77 -2.73 -7.85 -12.05
CA GLY A 77 -3.63 -7.93 -13.20
C GLY A 77 -3.01 -8.74 -14.34
N LEU A 78 -1.74 -8.49 -14.67
CA LEU A 78 -1.00 -9.26 -15.67
C LEU A 78 -0.83 -10.72 -15.24
N ALA A 79 -0.51 -11.01 -13.97
CA ALA A 79 -0.35 -12.38 -13.47
C ALA A 79 -1.64 -13.18 -13.62
N LEU A 80 -2.80 -12.57 -13.28
CA LEU A 80 -4.11 -13.20 -13.46
C LEU A 80 -4.36 -13.55 -14.92
N VAL A 81 -4.19 -12.58 -15.82
CA VAL A 81 -4.49 -12.76 -17.25
C VAL A 81 -3.50 -13.73 -17.90
N ALA A 82 -2.20 -13.60 -17.59
CA ALA A 82 -1.16 -14.48 -18.08
C ALA A 82 -1.42 -15.94 -17.70
N GLN A 83 -1.74 -16.20 -16.43
CA GLN A 83 -2.01 -17.55 -15.95
C GLN A 83 -3.24 -18.16 -16.65
N GLN A 84 -4.31 -17.39 -16.82
CA GLN A 84 -5.55 -17.87 -17.46
C GLN A 84 -5.40 -18.10 -18.97
N LYS A 85 -4.51 -17.35 -19.64
CA LYS A 85 -4.23 -17.47 -21.08
C LYS A 85 -3.01 -18.35 -21.41
N GLY A 86 -2.33 -18.90 -20.41
CA GLY A 86 -1.21 -19.83 -20.59
C GLY A 86 0.13 -19.17 -20.93
N TYR A 87 0.35 -17.93 -20.51
CA TYR A 87 1.63 -17.21 -20.66
C TYR A 87 2.52 -17.36 -19.42
N GLN A 88 3.82 -17.33 -19.64
CA GLN A 88 4.78 -17.09 -18.55
C GLN A 88 4.83 -15.59 -18.26
N LEU A 89 5.06 -15.20 -17.00
CA LEU A 89 5.19 -13.80 -16.63
C LEU A 89 6.47 -13.59 -15.82
N ILE A 90 7.32 -12.65 -16.26
CA ILE A 90 8.46 -12.14 -15.52
C ILE A 90 8.14 -10.71 -15.07
N LEU A 91 8.26 -10.45 -13.77
CA LEU A 91 8.06 -9.14 -13.17
C LEU A 91 9.37 -8.64 -12.58
N VAL A 92 9.81 -7.47 -13.02
CA VAL A 92 10.93 -6.76 -12.41
C VAL A 92 10.39 -5.83 -11.33
N VAL A 93 10.82 -6.05 -10.09
CA VAL A 93 10.26 -5.44 -8.88
C VAL A 93 11.37 -4.72 -8.09
N PRO A 94 11.23 -3.41 -7.82
CA PRO A 94 12.14 -2.71 -6.91
C PRO A 94 12.12 -3.32 -5.49
N ASP A 95 13.28 -3.40 -4.85
CA ASP A 95 13.48 -4.02 -3.53
C ASP A 95 12.83 -3.29 -2.34
N LYS A 96 12.35 -2.04 -2.53
CA LYS A 96 11.54 -1.30 -1.53
C LYS A 96 10.10 -1.82 -1.36
N MET A 97 9.66 -2.74 -2.22
CA MET A 97 8.26 -3.19 -2.27
C MET A 97 7.97 -4.19 -1.15
N SER A 98 6.72 -4.21 -0.66
CA SER A 98 6.38 -5.07 0.48
C SER A 98 6.50 -6.56 0.15
N ARG A 99 6.85 -7.37 1.16
CA ARG A 99 6.98 -8.82 1.00
C ARG A 99 5.67 -9.48 0.60
N GLU A 100 4.55 -8.99 1.12
CA GLU A 100 3.21 -9.48 0.80
C GLU A 100 2.89 -9.32 -0.69
N LYS A 101 3.30 -8.21 -1.31
CA LYS A 101 3.13 -8.02 -2.76
C LYS A 101 3.96 -9.03 -3.55
N ILE A 102 5.22 -9.23 -3.18
CA ILE A 102 6.10 -10.22 -3.83
C ILE A 102 5.54 -11.63 -3.68
N PHE A 103 5.07 -12.00 -2.48
CA PHE A 103 4.49 -13.31 -2.23
C PHE A 103 3.18 -13.52 -3.00
N ASN A 104 2.35 -12.49 -3.12
CA ASN A 104 1.13 -12.57 -3.92
C ASN A 104 1.45 -12.82 -5.40
N LEU A 105 2.40 -12.06 -5.97
CA LEU A 105 2.85 -12.26 -7.36
C LEU A 105 3.38 -13.69 -7.60
N LYS A 106 4.22 -14.20 -6.67
CA LYS A 106 4.74 -15.57 -6.74
C LYS A 106 3.63 -16.62 -6.62
N ALA A 107 2.65 -16.41 -5.74
CA ALA A 107 1.50 -17.31 -5.58
C ALA A 107 0.63 -17.35 -6.84
N MET A 108 0.57 -16.26 -7.61
CA MET A 108 -0.09 -16.18 -8.92
C MET A 108 0.75 -16.76 -10.07
N GLY A 109 1.93 -17.33 -9.78
CA GLY A 109 2.78 -17.99 -10.77
C GLY A 109 3.73 -17.05 -11.53
N ALA A 110 3.90 -15.79 -11.09
CA ALA A 110 4.85 -14.88 -11.70
C ALA A 110 6.29 -15.15 -11.23
N ASN A 111 7.24 -15.07 -12.16
CA ASN A 111 8.67 -15.07 -11.89
C ASN A 111 9.10 -13.65 -11.49
N VAL A 112 9.49 -13.47 -10.23
CA VAL A 112 9.87 -12.14 -9.71
C VAL A 112 11.39 -11.96 -9.72
N VAL A 113 11.86 -10.94 -10.43
CA VAL A 113 13.25 -10.46 -10.44
C VAL A 113 13.32 -9.19 -9.61
N LEU A 114 14.15 -9.18 -8.56
CA LEU A 114 14.35 -7.99 -7.74
C LEU A 114 15.37 -7.05 -8.38
N THR A 115 15.17 -5.75 -8.21
CA THR A 115 16.11 -4.71 -8.64
C THR A 115 16.22 -3.60 -7.61
N ARG A 116 17.24 -2.76 -7.75
CA ARG A 116 17.49 -1.62 -6.87
C ARG A 116 16.39 -0.57 -6.95
N SER A 117 15.96 -0.07 -5.79
CA SER A 117 14.97 1.01 -5.70
C SER A 117 15.57 2.42 -5.56
N ASP A 118 16.89 2.53 -5.43
CA ASP A 118 17.63 3.79 -5.22
C ASP A 118 18.23 4.38 -6.51
N VAL A 119 17.82 3.86 -7.68
CA VAL A 119 18.32 4.28 -9.00
C VAL A 119 17.19 4.82 -9.88
N ALA A 120 17.51 5.82 -10.70
CA ALA A 120 16.57 6.49 -11.61
C ALA A 120 16.72 5.99 -13.06
N LYS A 121 15.79 6.44 -13.92
CA LYS A 121 15.77 6.14 -15.37
C LYS A 121 17.13 6.42 -16.02
N GLY A 122 17.59 5.49 -16.86
CA GLY A 122 18.91 5.53 -17.50
C GLY A 122 19.99 4.73 -16.76
N HIS A 123 19.75 4.33 -15.50
CA HIS A 123 20.62 3.38 -14.81
C HIS A 123 20.27 1.93 -15.21
N PRO A 124 21.24 1.02 -15.45
CA PRO A 124 20.96 -0.36 -15.88
C PRO A 124 20.09 -1.22 -14.95
N GLU A 125 20.02 -0.83 -13.67
CA GLU A 125 19.19 -1.48 -12.63
C GLU A 125 17.85 -0.76 -12.42
N TYR A 126 17.53 0.28 -13.21
CA TYR A 126 16.21 0.88 -13.17
C TYR A 126 15.18 -0.15 -13.66
N TYR A 127 14.12 -0.37 -12.88
CA TYR A 127 13.22 -1.51 -13.06
C TYR A 127 12.56 -1.59 -14.45
N GLN A 128 12.23 -0.45 -15.07
CA GLN A 128 11.66 -0.43 -16.42
C GLN A 128 12.72 -0.79 -17.48
N ASP A 129 13.93 -0.24 -17.33
CA ASP A 129 15.04 -0.47 -18.26
C ASP A 129 15.52 -1.93 -18.17
N LEU A 130 15.60 -2.47 -16.96
CA LEU A 130 15.90 -3.88 -16.71
C LEU A 130 14.80 -4.80 -17.27
N ALA A 131 13.52 -4.46 -17.13
CA ALA A 131 12.42 -5.22 -17.71
C ALA A 131 12.49 -5.22 -19.26
N ALA A 132 12.71 -4.07 -19.87
CA ALA A 132 12.88 -3.94 -21.32
C ALA A 132 14.07 -4.78 -21.82
N ARG A 133 15.21 -4.75 -21.10
CA ARG A 133 16.38 -5.57 -21.42
C ARG A 133 16.09 -7.07 -21.31
N ILE A 134 15.48 -7.51 -20.20
CA ILE A 134 15.09 -8.92 -20.02
C ILE A 134 14.17 -9.38 -21.16
N ALA A 135 13.21 -8.54 -21.56
CA ALA A 135 12.33 -8.85 -22.68
C ALA A 135 13.10 -8.99 -24.01
N ALA A 136 14.04 -8.07 -24.29
CA ALA A 136 14.86 -8.12 -25.50
C ALA A 136 15.80 -9.34 -25.55
N GLU A 137 16.29 -9.78 -24.40
CA GLU A 137 17.21 -10.92 -24.27
C GLU A 137 16.49 -12.28 -24.15
N THR A 138 15.18 -12.28 -23.90
CA THR A 138 14.37 -13.51 -23.76
C THR A 138 13.69 -13.85 -25.10
N PRO A 139 14.05 -14.97 -25.77
CA PRO A 139 13.46 -15.32 -27.06
C PRO A 139 11.94 -15.46 -26.99
N GLY A 140 11.24 -14.74 -27.88
CA GLY A 140 9.77 -14.78 -27.96
C GLY A 140 9.05 -14.07 -26.81
N ALA A 141 9.77 -13.28 -25.99
CA ALA A 141 9.14 -12.47 -24.97
C ALA A 141 8.49 -11.20 -25.53
N TYR A 142 7.48 -10.72 -24.84
CA TYR A 142 6.76 -9.48 -25.13
C TYR A 142 6.86 -8.53 -23.93
N PHE A 143 7.41 -7.34 -24.16
CA PHE A 143 7.47 -6.28 -23.17
C PHE A 143 6.13 -5.53 -23.14
N ILE A 144 5.43 -5.57 -22.00
CA ILE A 144 4.09 -4.98 -21.88
C ILE A 144 4.13 -3.44 -21.93
N ASN A 145 5.09 -2.82 -21.24
CA ASN A 145 5.35 -1.38 -21.20
C ASN A 145 4.12 -0.53 -20.85
N GLN A 146 3.57 -0.66 -19.64
CA GLN A 146 2.31 0.03 -19.29
C GLN A 146 2.35 1.57 -19.45
N PHE A 147 3.52 2.19 -19.44
CA PHE A 147 3.70 3.65 -19.54
C PHE A 147 3.72 4.16 -20.99
N GLY A 148 4.07 3.30 -21.95
CA GLY A 148 4.11 3.61 -23.38
C GLY A 148 3.09 2.86 -24.22
N ASN A 149 2.37 1.89 -23.65
CA ASN A 149 1.46 1.02 -24.38
C ASN A 149 0.08 1.69 -24.60
N PRO A 150 -0.33 1.93 -25.87
CA PRO A 150 -1.61 2.58 -26.17
C PRO A 150 -2.84 1.74 -25.80
N ASP A 151 -2.68 0.45 -25.53
CA ASP A 151 -3.77 -0.44 -25.10
C ASP A 151 -4.13 -0.24 -23.62
N ASN A 152 -3.27 0.44 -22.84
CA ASN A 152 -3.59 0.88 -21.47
C ASN A 152 -4.72 1.93 -21.47
N PRO A 153 -4.60 3.10 -22.12
CA PRO A 153 -5.71 4.04 -22.21
C PRO A 153 -6.90 3.49 -22.96
N ALA A 154 -6.70 2.60 -23.95
CA ALA A 154 -7.82 1.95 -24.67
C ALA A 154 -8.75 1.16 -23.72
N ALA A 155 -8.21 0.50 -22.70
CA ALA A 155 -9.00 -0.21 -21.69
C ALA A 155 -10.02 0.70 -20.99
N HIS A 156 -9.65 1.97 -20.80
CA HIS A 156 -10.48 2.97 -20.13
C HIS A 156 -11.35 3.76 -21.11
N GLU A 157 -10.88 3.95 -22.34
CA GLU A 157 -11.61 4.60 -23.42
C GLU A 157 -12.82 3.76 -23.87
N PHE A 158 -12.63 2.46 -24.06
CA PHE A 158 -13.66 1.55 -24.57
C PHE A 158 -14.34 0.72 -23.48
N GLY A 159 -13.79 0.70 -22.26
CA GLY A 159 -14.36 0.01 -21.11
C GLY A 159 -14.87 0.98 -20.04
N THR A 160 -13.95 1.47 -19.20
CA THR A 160 -14.31 2.25 -17.99
C THR A 160 -15.17 3.49 -18.27
N GLY A 161 -14.85 4.27 -19.30
CA GLY A 161 -15.58 5.48 -19.66
C GLY A 161 -17.04 5.21 -20.04
N PRO A 162 -17.30 4.37 -21.06
CA PRO A 162 -18.65 3.97 -21.43
C PRO A 162 -19.45 3.35 -20.28
N GLU A 163 -18.81 2.49 -19.47
CA GLU A 163 -19.44 1.93 -18.27
C GLU A 163 -19.93 3.03 -17.31
N ILE A 164 -19.07 4.00 -16.99
CA ILE A 164 -19.43 5.11 -16.10
C ILE A 164 -20.58 5.93 -16.68
N LEU A 165 -20.52 6.29 -17.96
CA LEU A 165 -21.57 7.09 -18.60
C LEU A 165 -22.92 6.36 -18.58
N ALA A 166 -22.92 5.05 -18.86
CA ALA A 166 -24.13 4.24 -18.81
C ALA A 166 -24.70 4.17 -17.38
N GLN A 167 -23.86 3.88 -16.39
CA GLN A 167 -24.28 3.74 -14.99
C GLN A 167 -24.75 5.07 -14.37
N MET A 168 -24.19 6.21 -14.82
CA MET A 168 -24.56 7.54 -14.37
C MET A 168 -25.70 8.17 -15.20
N GLY A 169 -26.19 7.49 -16.23
CA GLY A 169 -27.23 8.00 -17.13
C GLY A 169 -26.80 9.25 -17.89
N GLY A 170 -25.50 9.39 -18.19
CA GLY A 170 -24.90 10.57 -18.83
C GLY A 170 -24.84 11.83 -17.96
N GLN A 171 -25.21 11.75 -16.67
CA GLN A 171 -25.25 12.90 -15.77
C GLN A 171 -24.06 12.85 -14.81
N LEU A 172 -22.94 13.40 -15.27
CA LEU A 172 -21.69 13.46 -14.50
C LEU A 172 -21.00 14.81 -14.70
N ASP A 173 -20.92 15.60 -13.64
CA ASP A 173 -20.34 16.93 -13.69
C ASP A 173 -18.81 16.89 -13.54
N ALA A 174 -18.28 15.99 -12.70
CA ALA A 174 -16.84 15.86 -12.50
C ALA A 174 -16.44 14.43 -12.16
N ILE A 175 -15.22 14.05 -12.55
CA ILE A 175 -14.57 12.82 -12.13
C ILE A 175 -13.19 13.12 -11.56
N VAL A 176 -12.90 12.54 -10.39
CA VAL A 176 -11.63 12.66 -9.71
C VAL A 176 -10.82 11.38 -9.91
N PHE A 177 -9.60 11.52 -10.40
CA PHE A 177 -8.68 10.42 -10.68
C PHE A 177 -7.27 10.77 -10.20
N GLY A 178 -6.46 9.76 -9.95
CA GLY A 178 -5.03 9.92 -9.76
C GLY A 178 -4.26 9.41 -10.97
N CYS A 179 -3.02 9.89 -11.10
CA CYS A 179 -2.17 9.51 -12.21
C CYS A 179 -0.99 8.68 -11.69
N GLY A 180 -0.85 7.45 -12.19
CA GLY A 180 0.41 6.73 -12.22
C GLY A 180 0.87 6.68 -13.68
N SER A 181 0.67 5.53 -14.35
CA SER A 181 0.92 5.39 -15.80
C SER A 181 0.04 6.24 -16.72
N SER A 182 -0.83 7.12 -16.20
CA SER A 182 -1.75 8.02 -16.92
C SER A 182 -2.87 7.41 -17.78
N GLY A 183 -2.84 6.09 -18.06
CA GLY A 183 -3.82 5.47 -18.96
C GLY A 183 -5.29 5.64 -18.56
N THR A 184 -5.62 5.60 -17.27
CA THR A 184 -6.99 5.87 -16.80
C THR A 184 -7.47 7.27 -17.17
N MET A 185 -6.65 8.29 -16.92
CA MET A 185 -6.98 9.67 -17.27
C MET A 185 -7.11 9.82 -18.78
N THR A 186 -6.10 9.38 -19.55
CA THR A 186 -6.09 9.53 -21.01
C THR A 186 -7.30 8.84 -21.65
N GLY A 187 -7.62 7.62 -21.22
CA GLY A 187 -8.76 6.89 -21.76
C GLY A 187 -10.11 7.54 -21.42
N LEU A 188 -10.29 8.02 -20.19
CA LEU A 188 -11.49 8.77 -19.79
C LEU A 188 -11.61 10.09 -20.56
N SER A 189 -10.49 10.81 -20.73
CA SER A 189 -10.41 12.02 -21.54
C SER A 189 -10.88 11.77 -22.97
N ARG A 190 -10.47 10.66 -23.60
CA ARG A 190 -10.93 10.33 -24.95
C ARG A 190 -12.40 9.90 -24.99
N ALA A 191 -12.81 9.01 -24.09
CA ALA A 191 -14.20 8.54 -24.00
C ALA A 191 -15.20 9.69 -23.81
N PHE A 192 -14.86 10.66 -22.96
CA PHE A 192 -15.75 11.76 -22.62
C PHE A 192 -15.69 12.90 -23.63
N ALA A 193 -14.69 12.98 -24.51
CA ALA A 193 -14.50 14.15 -25.39
C ALA A 193 -15.71 14.39 -26.30
N SER A 194 -16.34 13.32 -26.79
CA SER A 194 -17.55 13.40 -27.61
C SER A 194 -18.83 13.17 -26.80
N ALA A 195 -18.83 12.17 -25.90
CA ALA A 195 -20.04 11.72 -25.22
C ALA A 195 -20.41 12.55 -23.97
N SER A 196 -19.43 13.20 -23.33
CA SER A 196 -19.64 14.02 -22.14
C SER A 196 -18.60 15.14 -22.04
N PRO A 197 -18.56 16.07 -23.01
CA PRO A 197 -17.53 17.11 -23.07
C PRO A 197 -17.55 18.05 -21.86
N HIS A 198 -18.70 18.16 -21.20
CA HIS A 198 -18.92 19.00 -20.01
C HIS A 198 -18.34 18.40 -18.73
N THR A 199 -18.10 17.08 -18.66
CA THR A 199 -17.55 16.45 -17.46
C THR A 199 -16.13 16.96 -17.20
N GLU A 200 -15.92 17.55 -16.04
CA GLU A 200 -14.62 18.02 -15.59
C GLU A 200 -13.74 16.86 -15.16
N LEU A 201 -12.49 16.84 -15.66
CA LEU A 201 -11.46 15.92 -15.21
C LEU A 201 -10.64 16.60 -14.11
N VAL A 202 -10.61 16.00 -12.92
CA VAL A 202 -9.93 16.54 -11.74
C VAL A 202 -8.83 15.58 -11.29
N LEU A 203 -7.59 16.07 -11.26
CA LEU A 203 -6.42 15.32 -10.82
C LEU A 203 -6.32 15.36 -9.28
N ALA A 204 -6.11 14.20 -8.67
CA ALA A 204 -5.69 14.03 -7.29
C ALA A 204 -4.25 13.48 -7.27
N ASP A 205 -3.33 14.23 -6.70
CA ASP A 205 -1.90 13.96 -6.76
C ASP A 205 -1.31 13.97 -5.35
N PRO A 206 -0.40 13.04 -4.98
CA PRO A 206 0.26 13.11 -3.69
C PRO A 206 1.24 14.30 -3.63
N VAL A 207 1.37 14.92 -2.46
CA VAL A 207 2.43 15.91 -2.21
C VAL A 207 3.79 15.27 -2.48
N GLY A 208 4.60 15.92 -3.32
CA GLY A 208 5.91 15.44 -3.77
C GLY A 208 5.93 15.00 -5.23
N SER A 209 4.77 14.68 -5.82
CA SER A 209 4.62 14.48 -7.26
C SER A 209 4.69 15.81 -8.00
N ILE A 210 5.11 15.76 -9.27
CA ILE A 210 5.25 16.96 -10.12
C ILE A 210 3.97 17.34 -10.86
N LEU A 211 2.92 16.49 -10.80
CA LEU A 211 1.79 16.58 -11.72
C LEU A 211 0.84 17.73 -11.38
N THR A 212 0.56 18.00 -10.10
CA THR A 212 -0.24 19.20 -9.74
C THR A 212 0.43 20.48 -10.25
N GLN A 213 1.74 20.64 -10.02
CA GLN A 213 2.49 21.80 -10.50
C GLN A 213 2.43 21.90 -12.02
N TYR A 214 2.57 20.78 -12.72
CA TYR A 214 2.45 20.75 -14.18
C TYR A 214 1.06 21.20 -14.67
N ILE A 215 -0.02 20.77 -14.01
CA ILE A 215 -1.38 21.19 -14.35
C ILE A 215 -1.62 22.68 -14.09
N GLU A 216 -1.11 23.21 -12.98
CA GLU A 216 -1.36 24.60 -12.57
C GLU A 216 -0.46 25.60 -13.32
N GLU A 217 0.80 25.26 -13.53
CA GLU A 217 1.83 26.17 -14.04
C GLU A 217 2.24 25.87 -15.50
N GLY A 218 1.91 24.68 -16.02
CA GLY A 218 2.34 24.23 -17.34
C GLY A 218 3.84 23.89 -17.44
N THR A 219 4.55 23.80 -16.30
CA THR A 219 5.98 23.51 -16.25
C THR A 219 6.27 22.21 -15.51
N VAL A 220 7.23 21.43 -16.01
CA VAL A 220 7.67 20.19 -15.38
C VAL A 220 8.75 20.52 -14.37
N SER A 221 8.49 20.23 -13.10
CA SER A 221 9.46 20.46 -12.03
C SER A 221 10.65 19.50 -12.13
N GLU A 222 11.84 20.01 -11.87
CA GLU A 222 13.04 19.18 -11.67
C GLU A 222 13.13 18.62 -10.25
N LYS A 223 12.22 19.02 -9.35
CA LYS A 223 12.18 18.60 -7.95
C LYS A 223 10.95 17.75 -7.69
N SER A 224 11.17 16.47 -7.40
CA SER A 224 10.17 15.57 -6.83
C SER A 224 10.53 15.25 -5.37
N GLY A 225 9.50 14.98 -4.57
CA GLY A 225 9.61 14.48 -3.20
C GLY A 225 9.25 12.99 -3.12
N SER A 226 9.40 12.40 -1.94
CA SER A 226 8.91 11.04 -1.66
C SER A 226 7.59 11.07 -0.90
N TRP A 227 6.71 10.10 -1.17
CA TRP A 227 5.46 9.88 -0.46
C TRP A 227 5.25 8.39 -0.17
N LEU A 228 4.32 8.08 0.74
CA LEU A 228 4.00 6.72 1.19
C LEU A 228 2.77 6.12 0.51
N VAL A 229 1.85 6.95 -0.03
CA VAL A 229 0.75 6.49 -0.89
C VAL A 229 1.31 5.71 -2.09
N GLU A 230 0.64 4.63 -2.48
CA GLU A 230 1.14 3.74 -3.52
C GLU A 230 0.27 3.78 -4.79
N GLY A 231 0.91 3.79 -5.96
CA GLY A 231 0.26 3.59 -7.26
C GLY A 231 -0.20 4.86 -8.00
N ILE A 232 0.02 6.04 -7.41
CA ILE A 232 -0.21 7.37 -8.00
C ILE A 232 0.93 8.32 -7.61
N GLY A 233 1.05 9.42 -8.36
CA GLY A 233 2.15 10.39 -8.31
C GLY A 233 3.29 9.96 -9.23
N GLU A 234 3.93 10.92 -9.88
CA GLU A 234 5.05 10.67 -10.80
C GLU A 234 6.11 11.78 -10.69
N ASP A 235 7.35 11.44 -11.06
CA ASP A 235 8.48 12.37 -11.24
C ASP A 235 8.78 12.66 -12.73
N PHE A 236 7.94 12.14 -13.64
CA PHE A 236 7.97 12.40 -15.08
C PHE A 236 6.54 12.40 -15.66
N LEU A 237 6.39 12.82 -16.92
CA LEU A 237 5.14 12.68 -17.66
C LEU A 237 5.17 11.36 -18.47
N PRO A 238 4.27 10.40 -18.23
CA PRO A 238 4.22 9.18 -19.02
C PRO A 238 3.94 9.44 -20.52
N ASP A 239 4.48 8.60 -21.40
CA ASP A 239 4.38 8.80 -22.86
C ASP A 239 2.92 8.77 -23.37
N ILE A 240 2.06 7.98 -22.71
CA ILE A 240 0.62 7.87 -23.04
C ILE A 240 -0.24 8.95 -22.39
N SER A 241 0.36 9.93 -21.70
CA SER A 241 -0.40 10.93 -20.95
C SER A 241 -1.02 12.01 -21.83
N ASP A 242 -2.29 12.33 -21.57
CA ASP A 242 -2.99 13.46 -22.16
C ASP A 242 -3.72 14.24 -21.07
N PHE A 243 -3.07 15.29 -20.58
CA PHE A 243 -3.59 16.17 -19.53
C PHE A 243 -4.45 17.33 -20.07
N SER A 244 -4.66 17.44 -21.39
CA SER A 244 -5.25 18.63 -22.03
C SER A 244 -6.67 18.99 -21.56
N ARG A 245 -7.42 18.00 -21.05
CA ARG A 245 -8.78 18.17 -20.52
C ARG A 245 -8.86 18.29 -19.00
N VAL A 246 -7.74 18.18 -18.29
CA VAL A 246 -7.71 18.32 -16.83
C VAL A 246 -8.00 19.77 -16.47
N LYS A 247 -9.03 19.98 -15.64
CA LYS A 247 -9.51 21.32 -15.27
C LYS A 247 -8.94 21.81 -13.96
N LYS A 248 -8.61 20.89 -13.06
CA LYS A 248 -8.12 21.21 -11.72
C LYS A 248 -7.26 20.06 -11.19
N ALA A 249 -6.29 20.40 -10.36
CA ALA A 249 -5.50 19.44 -9.60
C ALA A 249 -5.57 19.75 -8.11
N TYR A 250 -5.39 18.73 -7.28
CA TYR A 250 -5.24 18.88 -5.83
C TYR A 250 -4.04 18.04 -5.36
N SER A 251 -3.12 18.70 -4.67
CA SER A 251 -2.06 18.03 -3.91
C SER A 251 -2.58 17.59 -2.54
N ILE A 252 -2.49 16.30 -2.24
CA ILE A 252 -2.97 15.70 -0.99
C ILE A 252 -1.79 15.05 -0.25
N SER A 253 -1.66 15.31 1.04
CA SER A 253 -0.59 14.71 1.85
C SER A 253 -0.88 13.24 2.15
N ASP A 254 0.16 12.48 2.53
CA ASP A 254 0.01 11.10 3.00
C ASP A 254 -0.96 11.01 4.20
N ALA A 255 -0.80 11.91 5.18
CA ALA A 255 -1.64 11.96 6.36
C ALA A 255 -3.13 12.10 6.00
N GLU A 256 -3.45 13.07 5.14
CA GLU A 256 -4.82 13.30 4.69
C GLU A 256 -5.34 12.10 3.90
N SER A 257 -4.54 11.55 2.98
CA SER A 257 -4.89 10.38 2.19
C SER A 257 -5.28 9.18 3.08
N PHE A 258 -4.43 8.83 4.06
CA PHE A 258 -4.67 7.69 4.92
C PHE A 258 -5.85 7.89 5.87
N HIS A 259 -6.04 9.09 6.43
CA HIS A 259 -7.21 9.41 7.24
C HIS A 259 -8.49 9.30 6.44
N THR A 260 -8.52 9.83 5.23
CA THR A 260 -9.71 9.77 4.37
C THR A 260 -10.03 8.35 3.91
N ALA A 261 -9.02 7.50 3.64
CA ALA A 261 -9.25 6.08 3.35
C ALA A 261 -9.83 5.31 4.55
N ARG A 262 -9.40 5.64 5.78
CA ARG A 262 -9.96 5.08 7.02
C ARG A 262 -11.36 5.59 7.29
N GLU A 263 -11.63 6.86 7.01
CA GLU A 263 -12.95 7.47 7.12
C GLU A 263 -13.95 6.80 6.15
N LEU A 264 -13.54 6.52 4.90
CA LEU A 264 -14.34 5.78 3.93
C LEU A 264 -14.79 4.42 4.49
N LEU A 265 -13.86 3.67 5.07
CA LEU A 265 -14.18 2.39 5.71
C LEU A 265 -15.13 2.57 6.89
N ALA A 266 -14.84 3.51 7.80
CA ALA A 266 -15.62 3.71 9.01
C ALA A 266 -17.05 4.20 8.72
N LYS A 267 -17.21 5.07 7.73
CA LYS A 267 -18.50 5.71 7.42
C LYS A 267 -19.31 4.93 6.38
N GLU A 268 -18.68 4.48 5.29
CA GLU A 268 -19.38 3.84 4.16
C GLU A 268 -19.21 2.31 4.15
N GLY A 269 -18.33 1.74 4.98
CA GLY A 269 -18.06 0.30 4.99
C GLY A 269 -17.23 -0.19 3.80
N ILE A 270 -16.60 0.72 3.05
CA ILE A 270 -15.85 0.40 1.84
C ILE A 270 -14.35 0.35 2.16
N LEU A 271 -13.74 -0.82 1.96
CA LEU A 271 -12.33 -1.07 2.23
C LEU A 271 -11.47 -0.76 1.00
N GLY A 272 -11.08 0.51 0.84
CA GLY A 272 -10.25 1.00 -0.27
C GLY A 272 -8.74 1.02 0.02
N GLY A 273 -7.92 1.09 -1.02
CA GLY A 273 -6.47 1.24 -0.88
C GLY A 273 -5.98 2.68 -0.68
N SER A 274 -4.67 2.85 -0.54
CA SER A 274 -4.05 4.14 -0.21
C SER A 274 -4.37 5.26 -1.20
N SER A 275 -4.27 5.00 -2.50
CA SER A 275 -4.61 5.97 -3.54
C SER A 275 -6.08 6.39 -3.50
N THR A 276 -6.99 5.47 -3.12
CA THR A 276 -8.41 5.79 -2.94
C THR A 276 -8.58 6.91 -1.92
N GLY A 277 -7.77 6.91 -0.85
CA GLY A 277 -7.74 7.97 0.14
C GLY A 277 -7.41 9.33 -0.45
N THR A 278 -6.34 9.42 -1.25
CA THR A 278 -5.93 10.64 -1.96
C THR A 278 -7.04 11.16 -2.88
N LEU A 279 -7.57 10.26 -3.72
CA LEU A 279 -8.63 10.59 -4.67
C LEU A 279 -9.89 11.08 -3.95
N LEU A 280 -10.29 10.40 -2.87
CA LEU A 280 -11.47 10.77 -2.10
C LEU A 280 -11.25 12.11 -1.37
N ALA A 281 -10.07 12.37 -0.81
CA ALA A 281 -9.77 13.64 -0.16
C ALA A 281 -9.87 14.81 -1.16
N ALA A 282 -9.31 14.67 -2.36
CA ALA A 282 -9.45 15.64 -3.44
C ALA A 282 -10.92 15.81 -3.88
N ALA A 283 -11.69 14.71 -3.98
CA ALA A 283 -13.10 14.77 -4.31
C ALA A 283 -13.93 15.51 -3.25
N LEU A 284 -13.67 15.27 -1.96
CA LEU A 284 -14.34 15.98 -0.88
C LEU A 284 -13.98 17.47 -0.88
N LYS A 285 -12.72 17.84 -1.13
CA LYS A 285 -12.31 19.24 -1.33
C LYS A 285 -13.04 19.88 -2.50
N TYR A 286 -13.02 19.23 -3.66
CA TYR A 286 -13.73 19.69 -4.86
C TYR A 286 -15.22 19.91 -4.60
N CYS A 287 -15.89 18.94 -3.99
CA CYS A 287 -17.31 19.00 -3.65
C CYS A 287 -17.64 20.17 -2.70
N ARG A 288 -16.82 20.36 -1.65
CA ARG A 288 -17.03 21.42 -0.64
C ARG A 288 -16.78 22.84 -1.18
N GLU A 289 -16.02 22.97 -2.26
CA GLU A 289 -15.83 24.25 -2.95
C GLU A 289 -17.00 24.65 -3.86
N GLN A 290 -17.90 23.71 -4.18
CA GLN A 290 -19.03 24.00 -5.07
C GLN A 290 -20.15 24.75 -4.32
N THR A 291 -20.77 25.69 -5.02
CA THR A 291 -21.94 26.45 -4.53
C THR A 291 -23.26 25.95 -5.11
N THR A 292 -23.21 25.11 -6.14
CA THR A 292 -24.36 24.49 -6.79
C THR A 292 -24.24 22.97 -6.76
N PRO A 293 -25.36 22.22 -6.66
CA PRO A 293 -25.31 20.77 -6.71
C PRO A 293 -24.60 20.24 -7.96
N LYS A 294 -23.70 19.29 -7.77
CA LYS A 294 -22.98 18.55 -8.83
C LYS A 294 -22.93 17.07 -8.49
N ARG A 295 -22.91 16.21 -9.51
CA ARG A 295 -22.66 14.78 -9.42
C ARG A 295 -21.18 14.53 -9.70
N VAL A 296 -20.46 14.12 -8.66
CA VAL A 296 -19.01 13.89 -8.70
C VAL A 296 -18.73 12.42 -8.53
N LEU A 297 -17.84 11.85 -9.34
CA LEU A 297 -17.41 10.46 -9.23
C LEU A 297 -15.94 10.35 -8.86
N VAL A 298 -15.61 9.37 -8.04
CA VAL A 298 -14.25 9.04 -7.65
C VAL A 298 -14.04 7.53 -7.65
N PHE A 299 -12.81 7.08 -7.92
CA PHE A 299 -12.47 5.65 -7.94
C PHE A 299 -12.11 5.13 -6.55
N VAL A 300 -12.57 3.91 -6.26
CA VAL A 300 -11.96 3.02 -5.26
C VAL A 300 -11.04 2.08 -6.03
N CYS A 301 -9.78 2.48 -6.18
CA CYS A 301 -8.86 1.93 -7.18
C CYS A 301 -8.48 0.46 -6.95
N ASP A 302 -8.33 0.07 -5.69
CA ASP A 302 -7.92 -1.27 -5.27
C ASP A 302 -8.36 -1.56 -3.84
N THR A 303 -8.29 -2.84 -3.44
CA THR A 303 -8.74 -3.30 -2.13
C THR A 303 -7.81 -2.83 -1.01
N GLY A 304 -8.38 -2.41 0.12
CA GLY A 304 -7.65 -2.06 1.33
C GLY A 304 -6.88 -3.21 1.98
N ASN A 305 -7.19 -4.47 1.65
CA ASN A 305 -6.49 -5.68 2.13
C ASN A 305 -4.97 -5.62 1.93
N LYS A 306 -4.53 -4.94 0.86
CA LYS A 306 -3.12 -4.77 0.48
C LYS A 306 -2.34 -3.85 1.45
N TYR A 307 -3.05 -3.15 2.34
CA TYR A 307 -2.52 -2.10 3.22
C TYR A 307 -2.85 -2.34 4.71
N LEU A 308 -3.25 -3.57 5.08
CA LEU A 308 -3.63 -3.93 6.46
C LEU A 308 -2.49 -3.75 7.46
N SER A 309 -1.25 -4.06 7.07
CA SER A 309 -0.06 -3.84 7.90
C SER A 309 0.46 -2.39 7.86
N LYS A 310 -0.15 -1.53 7.03
CA LYS A 310 0.23 -0.12 6.83
C LYS A 310 -0.85 0.85 7.32
N MET A 311 -1.55 1.55 6.43
CA MET A 311 -2.48 2.64 6.81
C MET A 311 -3.66 2.18 7.70
N TYR A 312 -4.03 0.90 7.65
CA TYR A 312 -5.05 0.32 8.53
C TYR A 312 -4.50 -0.23 9.84
N ASN A 313 -3.17 -0.20 10.02
CA ASN A 313 -2.50 -0.54 11.26
C ASN A 313 -2.21 0.74 12.05
N ASP A 314 -2.82 0.88 13.22
CA ASP A 314 -2.63 2.05 14.08
C ASP A 314 -1.17 2.27 14.47
N TYR A 315 -0.40 1.21 14.73
CA TYR A 315 1.03 1.34 15.05
C TYR A 315 1.82 1.94 13.91
N TRP A 316 1.57 1.47 12.69
CA TRP A 316 2.22 2.03 11.51
C TRP A 316 1.84 3.49 11.30
N MET A 317 0.57 3.85 11.51
CA MET A 317 0.12 5.24 11.44
C MET A 317 0.78 6.12 12.51
N LEU A 318 1.03 5.61 13.71
CA LEU A 318 1.72 6.32 14.79
C LEU A 318 3.22 6.47 14.53
N ASP A 319 3.88 5.42 14.04
CA ASP A 319 5.30 5.43 13.70
C ASP A 319 5.61 6.46 12.61
N ASN A 320 4.67 6.65 11.69
CA ASN A 320 4.76 7.67 10.63
C ASN A 320 4.14 9.02 11.03
N GLY A 321 3.68 9.18 12.27
CA GLY A 321 3.17 10.45 12.80
C GLY A 321 1.82 10.89 12.24
N PHE A 322 1.06 9.98 11.61
CA PHE A 322 -0.28 10.25 11.10
C PHE A 322 -1.37 10.11 12.15
N LEU A 323 -1.11 9.36 13.22
CA LEU A 323 -1.95 9.38 14.42
C LEU A 323 -1.22 10.08 15.56
N GLU A 324 -2.00 10.76 16.39
CA GLU A 324 -1.53 11.36 17.64
C GLU A 324 -1.93 10.46 18.81
N ARG A 325 -1.03 10.37 19.79
CA ARG A 325 -1.31 9.83 21.13
C ARG A 325 -1.16 10.96 22.15
N PRO A 326 -1.87 10.88 23.29
CA PRO A 326 -1.54 11.73 24.43
C PRO A 326 -0.05 11.64 24.72
N GLN A 327 0.62 12.79 24.75
CA GLN A 327 2.03 12.87 25.14
C GLN A 327 2.13 12.94 26.65
N HIS A 328 2.96 12.07 27.21
CA HIS A 328 3.21 12.00 28.64
C HIS A 328 4.46 12.80 29.04
N GLY A 329 5.38 13.06 28.10
CA GLY A 329 6.64 13.73 28.35
C GLY A 329 7.68 12.83 29.03
N ASP A 330 7.49 11.52 28.97
CA ASP A 330 8.31 10.50 29.62
C ASP A 330 8.45 9.25 28.74
N LEU A 331 9.02 8.16 29.28
CA LEU A 331 9.29 6.96 28.51
C LEU A 331 8.03 6.29 27.93
N ARG A 332 6.81 6.59 28.41
CA ARG A 332 5.57 6.06 27.81
C ARG A 332 5.40 6.44 26.35
N ASP A 333 5.93 7.59 25.95
CA ASP A 333 5.81 8.10 24.59
C ASP A 333 6.60 7.26 23.56
N LEU A 334 7.53 6.43 24.04
CA LEU A 334 8.34 5.52 23.24
C LEU A 334 7.81 4.07 23.25
N ILE A 335 6.79 3.76 24.07
CA ILE A 335 6.21 2.41 24.13
C ILE A 335 5.21 2.24 22.98
N LEU A 336 5.63 1.54 21.92
CA LEU A 336 4.78 1.32 20.76
C LEU A 336 3.57 0.44 21.07
N ARG A 337 3.79 -0.64 21.85
CA ARG A 337 2.80 -1.67 22.24
C ARG A 337 2.61 -1.72 23.77
N PRO A 338 1.75 -0.87 24.35
CA PRO A 338 1.53 -0.81 25.80
C PRO A 338 0.89 -2.07 26.38
N TYR A 339 1.38 -2.51 27.53
CA TYR A 339 0.88 -3.71 28.20
C TYR A 339 -0.56 -3.54 28.69
N ASN A 340 -0.92 -2.36 29.21
CA ASN A 340 -2.26 -2.06 29.72
C ASN A 340 -3.36 -2.12 28.64
N LYS A 341 -3.00 -1.94 27.36
CA LYS A 341 -3.90 -2.08 26.20
C LYS A 341 -3.95 -3.51 25.66
N ARG A 342 -3.18 -4.44 26.23
CA ARG A 342 -3.01 -5.83 25.77
C ARG A 342 -2.38 -5.92 24.38
N ASP A 343 -1.55 -4.94 24.05
CA ASP A 343 -0.86 -4.84 22.77
C ASP A 343 0.51 -5.56 22.79
N THR A 344 1.09 -5.71 23.97
CA THR A 344 2.34 -6.44 24.18
C THR A 344 2.12 -7.94 24.05
N VAL A 345 2.94 -8.60 23.23
CA VAL A 345 2.96 -10.06 23.15
C VAL A 345 3.75 -10.59 24.33
N VAL A 346 3.11 -11.39 25.18
CA VAL A 346 3.69 -11.93 26.42
C VAL A 346 3.62 -13.46 26.45
N VAL A 347 4.30 -14.11 27.38
CA VAL A 347 4.25 -15.56 27.65
C VAL A 347 4.22 -15.83 29.15
N GLY A 348 3.78 -17.02 29.56
CA GLY A 348 3.83 -17.45 30.97
C GLY A 348 5.09 -18.25 31.29
N PRO A 349 5.55 -18.30 32.55
CA PRO A 349 6.77 -19.02 32.94
C PRO A 349 6.67 -20.55 32.77
N LYS A 350 5.45 -21.08 32.68
CA LYS A 350 5.13 -22.50 32.47
C LYS A 350 4.85 -22.85 31.01
N ASP A 351 4.74 -21.86 30.13
CA ASP A 351 4.64 -22.11 28.70
C ASP A 351 5.93 -22.79 28.21
N LEU A 352 5.85 -23.51 27.10
CA LEU A 352 7.01 -24.21 26.52
C LEU A 352 7.87 -23.24 25.71
N LEU A 353 9.18 -23.52 25.59
CA LEU A 353 10.07 -22.76 24.72
C LEU A 353 9.64 -22.80 23.24
N THR A 354 9.00 -23.88 22.78
CA THR A 354 8.34 -23.89 21.46
C THR A 354 7.30 -22.80 21.30
N THR A 355 6.53 -22.52 22.35
CA THR A 355 5.47 -21.50 22.35
C THR A 355 6.08 -20.11 22.27
N ALA A 356 7.16 -19.86 23.02
CA ALA A 356 7.91 -18.61 22.94
C ALA A 356 8.43 -18.36 21.51
N TYR A 357 9.14 -19.34 20.94
CA TYR A 357 9.69 -19.23 19.59
C TYR A 357 8.60 -19.04 18.53
N GLN A 358 7.49 -19.77 18.62
CA GLN A 358 6.35 -19.61 17.70
C GLN A 358 5.74 -18.21 17.79
N ARG A 359 5.61 -17.63 19.00
CA ARG A 359 5.12 -16.26 19.18
C ARG A 359 6.11 -15.24 18.62
N MET A 360 7.41 -15.37 18.92
CA MET A 360 8.46 -14.50 18.35
C MET A 360 8.35 -14.45 16.83
N LYS A 361 8.29 -15.61 16.18
CA LYS A 361 8.16 -15.73 14.73
C LYS A 361 6.84 -15.17 14.18
N LEU A 362 5.72 -15.45 14.86
CA LEU A 362 4.40 -15.01 14.41
C LEU A 362 4.25 -13.48 14.47
N TYR A 363 4.80 -12.85 15.50
CA TYR A 363 4.66 -11.41 15.75
C TYR A 363 5.87 -10.59 15.27
N ASP A 364 6.87 -11.24 14.68
CA ASP A 364 8.13 -10.64 14.21
C ASP A 364 8.85 -9.84 15.32
N VAL A 365 9.00 -10.47 16.49
CA VAL A 365 9.69 -9.91 17.66
C VAL A 365 10.76 -10.86 18.17
N SER A 366 11.90 -10.34 18.60
CA SER A 366 13.02 -11.15 19.09
C SER A 366 13.01 -11.40 20.60
N GLN A 367 12.05 -10.83 21.33
CA GLN A 367 11.96 -10.95 22.79
C GLN A 367 10.52 -10.88 23.28
N LEU A 368 10.24 -11.59 24.38
CA LEU A 368 8.92 -11.68 24.99
C LEU A 368 9.02 -11.46 26.51
N PRO A 369 8.25 -10.51 27.07
CA PRO A 369 8.04 -10.43 28.52
C PRO A 369 7.36 -11.70 29.04
N VAL A 370 7.87 -12.22 30.16
CA VAL A 370 7.28 -13.34 30.88
C VAL A 370 6.42 -12.79 32.01
N ILE A 371 5.13 -13.03 31.94
CA ILE A 371 4.12 -12.54 32.88
C ILE A 371 3.56 -13.71 33.69
N ASP A 372 3.48 -13.55 35.01
CA ASP A 372 2.80 -14.48 35.91
C ASP A 372 1.85 -13.71 36.81
N GLU A 373 0.59 -14.15 36.89
CA GLU A 373 -0.48 -13.48 37.66
C GLU A 373 -0.61 -11.96 37.43
N GLY A 374 -0.22 -11.48 36.23
CA GLY A 374 -0.26 -10.06 35.85
C GLY A 374 1.04 -9.28 36.09
N GLU A 375 2.01 -9.89 36.77
CA GLU A 375 3.30 -9.30 37.12
C GLU A 375 4.42 -9.75 36.16
N LEU A 376 5.38 -8.86 35.93
CA LEU A 376 6.56 -9.17 35.11
C LEU A 376 7.59 -9.96 35.93
N VAL A 377 7.75 -11.24 35.59
CA VAL A 377 8.64 -12.18 36.30
C VAL A 377 9.91 -12.52 35.52
N GLY A 378 9.97 -12.22 34.23
CA GLY A 378 11.14 -12.47 33.41
C GLY A 378 11.05 -11.87 32.01
N ILE A 379 12.09 -12.08 31.22
CA ILE A 379 12.12 -11.85 29.78
C ILE A 379 12.82 -13.04 29.12
N VAL A 380 12.37 -13.44 27.94
CA VAL A 380 13.02 -14.47 27.12
C VAL A 380 13.24 -13.94 25.72
N ASP A 381 14.45 -14.08 25.19
CA ASP A 381 14.79 -13.69 23.82
C ASP A 381 15.25 -14.87 22.94
N GLU A 382 15.48 -14.62 21.65
CA GLU A 382 15.92 -15.63 20.68
C GLU A 382 17.27 -16.27 21.08
N SER A 383 18.15 -15.53 21.75
CA SER A 383 19.45 -16.02 22.21
C SER A 383 19.27 -16.96 23.41
N ASP A 384 18.41 -16.62 24.35
CA ASP A 384 18.06 -17.48 25.50
C ASP A 384 17.52 -18.83 25.02
N VAL A 385 16.57 -18.80 24.08
CA VAL A 385 15.99 -20.01 23.48
C VAL A 385 17.08 -20.82 22.77
N LEU A 386 17.87 -20.18 21.90
CA LEU A 386 18.91 -20.84 21.12
C LEU A 386 19.96 -21.51 22.03
N LEU A 387 20.49 -20.79 23.00
CA LEU A 387 21.52 -21.29 23.89
C LEU A 387 21.01 -22.44 24.78
N HIS A 388 19.73 -22.41 25.17
CA HIS A 388 19.13 -23.47 25.97
C HIS A 388 18.94 -24.78 25.20
N VAL A 389 18.47 -24.69 23.96
CA VAL A 389 18.16 -25.86 23.10
C VAL A 389 19.36 -26.35 22.28
N TYR A 390 20.42 -25.56 22.16
CA TYR A 390 21.61 -25.96 21.41
C TYR A 390 22.24 -27.22 22.02
N GLY A 391 22.40 -28.25 21.19
CA GLY A 391 22.92 -29.56 21.61
C GLY A 391 21.87 -30.55 22.11
N ASP A 392 20.62 -30.12 22.34
CA ASP A 392 19.50 -30.99 22.69
C ASP A 392 18.15 -30.36 22.29
N GLU A 393 17.66 -30.71 21.11
CA GLU A 393 16.40 -30.19 20.56
C GLU A 393 15.17 -30.57 21.40
N SER A 394 15.24 -31.61 22.25
CA SER A 394 14.10 -32.02 23.08
C SER A 394 13.73 -30.95 24.12
N ARG A 395 14.69 -30.10 24.49
CA ARG A 395 14.54 -28.97 25.42
C ARG A 395 13.61 -27.86 24.94
N PHE A 396 13.21 -27.88 23.68
CA PHE A 396 12.11 -27.04 23.22
C PHE A 396 10.79 -27.29 24.01
N ARG A 397 10.67 -28.46 24.65
CA ARG A 397 9.57 -28.83 25.55
C ARG A 397 9.79 -28.42 27.01
N ASP A 398 10.90 -27.77 27.31
CA ASP A 398 11.14 -27.26 28.65
C ASP A 398 10.27 -26.01 28.90
N PRO A 399 9.86 -25.77 30.16
CA PRO A 399 9.20 -24.53 30.55
C PRO A 399 10.09 -23.30 30.29
N ILE A 400 9.51 -22.17 29.88
CA ILE A 400 10.23 -20.90 29.64
C ILE A 400 11.05 -20.46 30.86
N SER A 401 10.55 -20.74 32.07
CA SER A 401 11.28 -20.46 33.32
C SER A 401 12.66 -21.11 33.43
N THR A 402 12.99 -22.12 32.61
CA THR A 402 14.34 -22.73 32.60
C THR A 402 15.36 -21.95 31.78
N ALA A 403 14.92 -21.08 30.87
CA ALA A 403 15.79 -20.31 29.98
C ALA A 403 15.67 -18.79 30.16
N MET A 404 14.55 -18.29 30.67
CA MET A 404 14.30 -16.85 30.80
C MET A 404 15.29 -16.16 31.75
N VAL A 405 15.56 -14.88 31.47
CA VAL A 405 16.25 -13.98 32.40
C VAL A 405 15.24 -13.47 33.43
N SER A 406 15.50 -13.75 34.71
CA SER A 406 14.66 -13.32 35.84
C SER A 406 15.20 -12.08 36.57
N LYS A 407 16.50 -11.79 36.44
CA LYS A 407 17.11 -10.55 36.95
C LYS A 407 16.99 -9.46 35.90
N LEU A 408 15.94 -8.66 36.04
CA LEU A 408 15.55 -7.65 35.06
C LEU A 408 16.17 -6.29 35.36
N ASP A 409 16.83 -5.71 34.36
CA ASP A 409 17.23 -4.30 34.37
C ASP A 409 16.00 -3.45 34.00
N ARG A 410 15.38 -2.86 35.03
CA ARG A 410 14.14 -2.07 34.91
C ARG A 410 14.47 -0.57 34.86
N LEU A 411 13.74 0.16 34.04
CA LEU A 411 13.75 1.62 34.03
C LEU A 411 12.43 2.15 34.57
N ASP A 412 12.52 3.14 35.45
CA ASP A 412 11.35 3.90 35.87
C ASP A 412 10.83 4.74 34.70
N VAL A 413 9.52 4.87 34.57
CA VAL A 413 8.86 5.61 33.51
C VAL A 413 9.33 7.05 33.40
N ALA A 414 9.65 7.70 34.52
CA ALA A 414 10.15 9.08 34.57
C ALA A 414 11.66 9.20 34.29
N SER A 415 12.34 8.09 33.98
CA SER A 415 13.76 8.11 33.61
C SER A 415 13.97 8.93 32.34
N PRO A 416 15.09 9.67 32.24
CA PRO A 416 15.40 10.41 31.02
C PRO A 416 15.64 9.46 29.84
N ILE A 417 15.38 9.92 28.61
CA ILE A 417 15.56 9.11 27.38
C ILE A 417 16.99 8.56 27.28
N GLU A 418 17.98 9.30 27.76
CA GLU A 418 19.39 8.92 27.80
C GLU A 418 19.63 7.65 28.63
N ALA A 419 18.76 7.31 29.57
CA ALA A 419 18.84 6.07 30.36
C ALA A 419 18.61 4.81 29.51
N LEU A 420 18.04 4.95 28.31
CA LEU A 420 17.88 3.85 27.36
C LEU A 420 19.20 3.42 26.72
N LEU A 421 20.15 4.35 26.55
CA LEU A 421 21.38 4.11 25.78
C LEU A 421 22.25 3.00 26.39
N PRO A 422 22.51 2.95 27.71
CA PRO A 422 23.30 1.87 28.30
C PRO A 422 22.63 0.49 28.18
N VAL A 423 21.29 0.43 28.21
CA VAL A 423 20.53 -0.81 28.02
C VAL A 423 20.74 -1.32 26.60
N PHE A 424 20.60 -0.43 25.63
CA PHE A 424 20.79 -0.76 24.23
C PHE A 424 22.25 -1.10 23.91
N ASP A 425 23.24 -0.48 24.53
CA ASP A 425 24.66 -0.82 24.32
C ASP A 425 24.98 -2.28 24.68
N ARG A 426 24.28 -2.81 25.70
CA ARG A 426 24.37 -4.24 26.10
C ARG A 426 23.60 -5.20 25.19
N GLY A 427 22.92 -4.71 24.15
CA GLY A 427 22.08 -5.53 23.27
C GLY A 427 20.73 -5.91 23.86
N GLN A 428 20.33 -5.30 24.98
CA GLN A 428 19.08 -5.61 25.69
C GLN A 428 17.95 -4.68 25.23
N VAL A 429 16.71 -5.02 25.61
CA VAL A 429 15.56 -4.12 25.52
C VAL A 429 15.30 -3.43 26.85
N ALA A 430 14.77 -2.21 26.78
CA ALA A 430 14.41 -1.45 27.97
C ALA A 430 13.04 -1.90 28.50
N ILE A 431 13.02 -2.35 29.76
CA ILE A 431 11.80 -2.73 30.48
C ILE A 431 11.33 -1.51 31.25
N VAL A 432 10.18 -0.94 30.87
CA VAL A 432 9.65 0.28 31.50
C VAL A 432 8.60 -0.07 32.54
N MET A 433 8.77 0.50 33.73
CA MET A 433 7.92 0.29 34.90
C MET A 433 7.39 1.62 35.44
N ASP A 434 6.17 1.61 35.98
CA ASP A 434 5.64 2.67 36.85
C ASP A 434 5.42 2.07 38.24
N GLY A 435 6.38 2.29 39.14
CA GLY A 435 6.47 1.53 40.40
C GLY A 435 6.61 0.02 40.16
N THR A 436 5.61 -0.77 40.56
CA THR A 436 5.57 -2.22 40.31
C THR A 436 4.90 -2.58 38.98
N GLN A 437 4.20 -1.63 38.35
CA GLN A 437 3.41 -1.89 37.15
C GLN A 437 4.31 -1.94 35.92
N PHE A 438 4.26 -3.05 35.18
CA PHE A 438 4.89 -3.14 33.87
C PHE A 438 4.09 -2.35 32.83
N LEU A 439 4.77 -1.44 32.12
CA LEU A 439 4.12 -0.61 31.08
C LEU A 439 4.35 -1.15 29.67
N GLY A 440 5.53 -1.74 29.42
CA GLY A 440 5.91 -2.25 28.11
C GLY A 440 7.42 -2.28 27.92
N LEU A 441 7.83 -2.65 26.72
CA LEU A 441 9.22 -2.64 26.28
C LEU A 441 9.47 -1.45 25.37
N ILE A 442 10.69 -0.91 25.43
CA ILE A 442 11.24 0.01 24.43
C ILE A 442 12.45 -0.66 23.77
N THR A 443 12.47 -0.65 22.45
CA THR A 443 13.56 -1.19 21.64
C THR A 443 14.40 -0.07 21.01
N ARG A 444 15.53 -0.45 20.41
CA ARG A 444 16.35 0.49 19.63
C ARG A 444 15.58 1.12 18.48
N ILE A 445 14.71 0.36 17.80
CA ILE A 445 13.94 0.88 16.67
C ILE A 445 12.89 1.88 17.14
N ASP A 446 12.28 1.68 18.31
CA ASP A 446 11.33 2.64 18.90
C ASP A 446 12.01 3.99 19.17
N LEU A 447 13.21 3.99 19.75
CA LEU A 447 13.98 5.23 19.97
C LEU A 447 14.39 5.88 18.64
N LEU A 448 14.85 5.11 17.66
CA LEU A 448 15.21 5.64 16.34
C LEU A 448 14.01 6.26 15.63
N ASN A 449 12.84 5.62 15.70
CA ASN A 449 11.60 6.15 15.14
C ASN A 449 11.20 7.45 15.83
N TYR A 450 11.27 7.50 17.16
CA TYR A 450 11.02 8.72 17.94
C TYR A 450 11.96 9.86 17.52
N LEU A 451 13.26 9.59 17.38
CA LEU A 451 14.26 10.59 16.97
C LEU A 451 14.07 11.05 15.53
N ARG A 452 13.81 10.12 14.59
CA ARG A 452 13.53 10.41 13.17
C ARG A 452 12.40 11.43 13.03
N ARG A 453 11.32 11.26 13.80
CA ARG A 453 10.15 12.14 13.78
C ARG A 453 10.43 13.58 14.23
N ARG A 454 11.53 13.84 14.94
CA ARG A 454 11.90 15.20 15.39
C ARG A 454 12.68 15.99 14.34
N VAL A 455 13.12 15.34 13.27
CA VAL A 455 13.90 15.96 12.18
C VAL A 455 13.02 16.31 10.98
N GLN A 456 11.84 15.68 10.87
CA GLN A 456 10.91 15.83 9.74
C GLN A 456 10.00 17.05 9.83
#